data_AF-A0A7R9DS86-F1
#
_entry.id   AF-A0A7R9DS86-F1
#
_cell.length_a   1.000
_cell.length_b   1.000
_cell.length_c   1.000
_cell.angle_alpha   90.00
_cell.angle_beta   90.00
_cell.angle_gamma   90.00
#
_symmetry.space_group_name_H-M   'P 1'
#
loop_
_entity.id
_entity.type
_entity.pdbx_description
1 polymer ?
#
loop_
_entity_poly.entity_id
_entity_poly.type
_entity_poly.pdbx_seq_one_letter_code
_entity_poly.pdbx_strand_id
1 'polypeptide(L)'
;DNNTLAMSLGLPYFTKFMLIAAYLASYNPTSSDKRLFVKHHGKERKSNRVKKQPQLSRQLKPPDSFSFDRLLAIFYAIIDNKVGLTTSLLAQVSTLVQLKLLTQDNDDCLSTTYKCIIGLDFVKAISR
;
A
#
# COMPACT_ATOMS: atom_id res chain seq x y z
N ASP A 1 16.07 14.19 5.07
CA ASP A 1 15.64 12.92 5.70
C ASP A 1 14.13 12.78 5.66
N ASN A 2 13.62 11.70 5.06
CA ASN A 2 12.16 11.49 4.94
C ASN A 2 11.45 11.35 6.29
N ASN A 3 12.18 10.99 7.36
CA ASN A 3 11.62 10.77 8.69
C ASN A 3 11.14 12.07 9.37
N THR A 4 11.86 13.18 9.20
CA THR A 4 11.43 14.50 9.71
C THR A 4 10.26 15.08 8.93
N LEU A 5 10.16 14.78 7.62
CA LEU A 5 9.01 15.13 6.81
C LEU A 5 7.74 14.39 7.27
N ALA A 6 7.83 13.11 7.63
CA ALA A 6 6.66 12.33 8.08
C ALA A 6 5.95 12.94 9.30
N MET A 7 6.73 13.39 10.28
CA MET A 7 6.22 13.99 11.51
C MET A 7 5.75 15.45 11.31
N SER A 8 6.30 16.18 10.33
CA SER A 8 5.95 17.57 10.06
C SER A 8 4.80 17.75 9.06
N LEU A 9 4.55 16.76 8.19
CA LEU A 9 3.62 16.88 7.05
C LEU A 9 2.14 16.97 7.43
N GLY A 10 1.76 16.73 8.70
CA GLY A 10 0.38 16.95 9.17
C GLY A 10 -0.68 16.31 8.28
N LEU A 11 -0.41 15.10 7.75
CA LEU A 11 -1.19 14.54 6.66
C LEU A 11 -2.66 14.32 7.05
N PRO A 12 -3.62 14.63 6.15
CA PRO A 12 -5.02 14.34 6.36
C PRO A 12 -5.25 12.86 6.69
N TYR A 13 -6.30 12.57 7.47
CA TYR A 13 -6.62 11.22 7.94
C TYR A 13 -6.60 10.18 6.81
N PHE A 14 -7.40 10.37 5.76
CA PHE A 14 -7.47 9.43 4.63
C PHE A 14 -6.14 9.30 3.87
N THR A 15 -5.38 10.38 3.76
CA THR A 15 -4.07 10.37 3.11
C THR A 15 -3.08 9.48 3.85
N LYS A 16 -3.09 9.48 5.19
CA LYS A 16 -2.26 8.58 6.00
C LYS A 16 -2.58 7.11 5.71
N PHE A 17 -3.87 6.75 5.73
CA PHE A 17 -4.30 5.39 5.42
C PHE A 17 -4.01 5.00 3.96
N MET A 18 -4.17 5.92 3.01
CA MET A 18 -3.87 5.68 1.60
C MET A 18 -2.37 5.36 1.39
N LEU A 19 -1.48 6.09 2.07
CA LEU A 19 -0.04 5.82 2.03
C LEU A 19 0.33 4.49 2.69
N ILE A 20 -0.29 4.17 3.83
CA ILE A 20 -0.10 2.87 4.50
C ILE A 20 -0.57 1.73 3.57
N ALA A 21 -1.73 1.87 2.93
CA ALA A 21 -2.26 0.90 1.98
C ALA A 21 -1.34 0.72 0.76
N ALA A 22 -0.81 1.82 0.21
CA ALA A 22 0.13 1.79 -0.90
C ALA A 22 1.44 1.08 -0.53
N TYR A 23 1.96 1.33 0.67
CA TYR A 23 3.13 0.60 1.18
C TYR A 23 2.83 -0.89 1.33
N LEU A 24 1.70 -1.26 1.94
CA LEU A 24 1.30 -2.66 2.07
C LEU A 24 1.13 -3.34 0.72
N ALA A 25 0.61 -2.63 -0.29
CA ALA A 25 0.50 -3.12 -1.65
C ALA A 25 1.88 -3.37 -2.28
N SER A 26 2.80 -2.41 -2.24
CA SER A 26 4.11 -2.56 -2.88
C SER A 26 5.04 -3.57 -2.21
N TYR A 27 4.93 -3.78 -0.90
CA TYR A 27 5.88 -4.64 -0.16
C TYR A 27 5.34 -6.04 0.14
N ASN A 28 4.08 -6.34 -0.20
CA ASN A 28 3.49 -7.67 -0.05
C ASN A 28 3.02 -8.22 -1.40
N PRO A 29 3.15 -9.54 -1.64
CA PRO A 29 2.62 -10.16 -2.84
C PRO A 29 1.09 -10.15 -2.84
N THR A 30 0.49 -10.02 -4.03
CA THR A 30 -0.97 -10.04 -4.24
C THR A 30 -1.65 -11.28 -3.64
N SER A 31 -0.96 -12.43 -3.63
CA SER A 31 -1.46 -13.68 -3.04
C SER A 31 -1.67 -13.60 -1.53
N SER A 32 -1.00 -12.67 -0.83
CA SER A 32 -1.10 -12.52 0.62
C SER A 32 -2.27 -11.64 1.07
N ASP A 33 -2.85 -10.84 0.17
CA ASP A 33 -3.89 -9.86 0.51
C ASP A 33 -5.12 -10.52 1.16
N LYS A 34 -5.56 -11.67 0.64
CA LYS A 34 -6.69 -12.42 1.21
C LYS A 34 -6.46 -12.80 2.67
N ARG A 35 -5.24 -13.24 3.00
CA ARG A 35 -4.90 -13.67 4.36
C ARG A 35 -4.80 -12.48 5.32
N LEU A 36 -4.31 -11.35 4.82
CA LEU A 36 -4.05 -10.14 5.62
C LEU A 36 -5.32 -9.33 5.87
N PHE A 37 -6.20 -9.23 4.88
CA PHE A 37 -7.26 -8.21 4.85
C PHE A 37 -8.69 -8.78 4.83
N VAL A 38 -8.87 -10.08 4.55
CA VAL A 38 -10.21 -10.70 4.54
C VAL A 38 -10.46 -11.44 5.86
N LYS A 39 -11.53 -11.04 6.56
CA LYS A 39 -12.03 -11.74 7.75
C LYS A 39 -12.55 -13.13 7.33
N HIS A 40 -12.17 -14.17 8.07
CA HIS A 40 -12.55 -15.57 7.79
C HIS A 40 -12.06 -16.13 6.44
N HIS A 41 -10.81 -15.86 6.05
CA HIS A 41 -10.19 -16.32 4.80
C HIS A 41 -10.02 -17.85 4.64
N GLY A 42 -10.69 -18.67 5.46
CA GLY A 42 -10.62 -20.13 5.43
C GLY A 42 -9.29 -20.71 5.91
N LYS A 43 -9.22 -22.05 6.01
CA LYS A 43 -8.00 -22.79 6.35
C LYS A 43 -7.17 -22.99 5.07
N GLU A 44 -5.91 -22.55 5.07
CA GLU A 44 -5.01 -22.83 3.92
C GLU A 44 -4.88 -24.35 3.71
N ARG A 45 -5.14 -24.82 2.48
CA ARG A 45 -4.70 -26.15 2.06
C ARG A 45 -3.17 -26.11 2.05
N LYS A 46 -2.53 -26.86 2.95
CA LYS A 46 -1.06 -26.97 3.03
C LYS A 46 -0.51 -27.44 1.68
N SER A 47 -0.07 -26.51 0.84
CA SER A 47 0.82 -26.82 -0.27
C SER A 47 2.23 -26.93 0.30
N ASN A 48 2.91 -28.06 0.07
CA ASN A 48 4.22 -28.46 0.62
C ASN A 48 5.41 -27.57 0.18
N ARG A 49 5.22 -26.27 -0.03
CA ARG A 49 6.27 -25.31 -0.40
C ARG A 49 6.07 -23.98 0.31
N VAL A 50 6.27 -23.97 1.63
CA VAL A 50 6.51 -22.71 2.34
C VAL A 50 7.98 -22.67 2.74
N LYS A 51 8.83 -22.26 1.80
CA LYS A 51 10.08 -21.60 2.18
C LYS A 51 9.67 -20.35 2.95
N LYS A 52 9.68 -20.40 4.29
CA LYS A 52 9.62 -19.21 5.13
C LYS A 52 10.79 -18.32 4.72
N GLN A 53 10.57 -17.41 3.79
CA GLN A 53 11.59 -16.42 3.47
C GLN A 53 11.82 -15.57 4.72
N PRO A 54 13.06 -15.44 5.20
CA PRO A 54 13.37 -14.64 6.38
C PRO A 54 12.92 -13.20 6.14
N GLN A 55 12.46 -12.51 7.19
CA GLN A 55 12.00 -11.11 7.08
C GLN A 55 13.06 -10.19 6.46
N LEU A 56 14.35 -10.50 6.68
CA LEU A 56 15.50 -9.86 6.05
C LEU A 56 15.44 -9.87 4.51
N SER A 57 15.00 -10.97 3.86
CA SER A 57 14.98 -11.04 2.39
C SER A 57 13.83 -10.25 1.75
N ARG A 58 12.84 -9.80 2.51
CA ARG A 58 11.79 -8.88 2.00
C ARG A 58 12.27 -7.44 1.95
N GLN A 59 13.17 -7.05 2.86
CA GLN A 59 13.72 -5.69 2.88
C GLN A 59 14.70 -5.41 1.74
N LEU A 60 15.27 -6.47 1.14
CA LEU A 60 16.13 -6.37 -0.05
C LEU A 60 15.36 -6.47 -1.38
N LYS A 61 14.04 -6.72 -1.35
CA LYS A 61 13.26 -6.73 -2.59
C LYS A 61 12.87 -5.30 -2.98
N PRO A 62 12.98 -4.96 -4.27
CA PRO A 62 12.43 -3.70 -4.75
C PRO A 62 10.90 -3.66 -4.52
N PRO A 63 10.31 -2.47 -4.33
CA PRO A 63 8.87 -2.34 -4.21
C PRO A 63 8.20 -2.79 -5.52
N ASP A 64 7.21 -3.69 -5.40
CA ASP A 64 6.43 -4.16 -6.53
C ASP A 64 5.41 -3.10 -6.96
N SER A 65 5.13 -3.04 -8.26
CA SER A 65 4.04 -2.22 -8.80
C SER A 65 2.69 -2.87 -8.48
N PHE A 66 1.66 -2.06 -8.28
CA PHE A 66 0.29 -2.50 -7.97
C PHE A 66 -0.75 -1.74 -8.79
N SER A 67 -1.92 -2.35 -8.99
CA SER A 67 -3.05 -1.71 -9.65
C SER A 67 -3.82 -0.78 -8.70
N PHE A 68 -4.52 0.19 -9.27
CA PHE A 68 -5.40 1.08 -8.53
C PHE A 68 -6.45 0.33 -7.69
N ASP A 69 -7.06 -0.71 -8.26
CA ASP A 69 -8.08 -1.51 -7.56
C ASP A 69 -7.53 -2.19 -6.30
N ARG A 70 -6.30 -2.69 -6.38
CA ARG A 70 -5.64 -3.32 -5.23
C ARG A 70 -5.38 -2.31 -4.11
N LEU A 71 -4.92 -1.11 -4.46
CA LEU A 71 -4.74 -0.02 -3.49
C LEU A 71 -6.05 0.27 -2.76
N LEU A 72 -7.14 0.43 -3.52
CA LEU A 72 -8.44 0.79 -2.98
C LEU A 72 -9.02 -0.33 -2.10
N ALA A 73 -8.86 -1.59 -2.52
CA ALA A 73 -9.29 -2.75 -1.73
C ALA A 73 -8.56 -2.83 -0.38
N ILE A 74 -7.23 -2.63 -0.38
CA ILE A 74 -6.44 -2.62 0.86
C ILE A 74 -6.82 -1.41 1.72
N PHE A 75 -6.96 -0.22 1.13
CA PHE A 75 -7.38 1.00 1.82
C PHE A 75 -8.71 0.80 2.57
N TYR A 76 -9.73 0.27 1.90
CA TYR A 76 -11.03 0.00 2.53
C TYR A 76 -10.99 -1.13 3.55
N ALA A 77 -10.02 -2.05 3.47
CA ALA A 77 -9.89 -3.12 4.44
C ALA A 77 -9.22 -2.68 5.75
N ILE A 78 -8.35 -1.66 5.70
CA ILE A 78 -7.62 -1.16 6.88
C ILE A 78 -8.30 0.03 7.56
N ILE A 79 -9.24 0.69 6.89
CA ILE A 79 -9.95 1.84 7.45
C ILE A 79 -11.18 1.40 8.24
N ASP A 80 -11.34 1.91 9.46
CA ASP A 80 -12.50 1.57 10.30
C ASP A 80 -13.77 2.33 9.86
N ASN A 81 -13.60 3.49 9.24
CA ASN A 81 -14.69 4.34 8.79
C ASN A 81 -15.21 3.88 7.43
N LYS A 82 -16.52 3.60 7.36
CA LYS A 82 -17.21 3.32 6.09
C LYS A 82 -17.34 4.62 5.29
N VAL A 83 -16.42 4.81 4.34
CA VAL A 83 -16.41 5.97 3.44
C VAL A 83 -16.78 5.51 2.05
N GLY A 84 -17.61 6.30 1.35
CA GLY A 84 -17.93 6.05 -0.05
C GLY A 84 -16.77 6.44 -0.98
N LEU A 85 -16.74 5.85 -2.17
CA LEU A 85 -15.79 6.27 -3.20
C LEU A 85 -16.15 7.67 -3.70
N THR A 86 -15.39 8.67 -3.27
CA THR A 86 -15.56 10.07 -3.67
C THR A 86 -14.52 10.49 -4.70
N THR A 87 -14.85 11.48 -5.53
CA THR A 87 -13.90 12.07 -6.50
C THR A 87 -12.68 12.66 -5.81
N SER A 88 -12.84 13.25 -4.61
CA SER A 88 -11.73 13.75 -3.81
C SER A 88 -10.76 12.64 -3.37
N LEU A 89 -11.27 11.44 -3.04
CA LEU A 89 -10.42 10.29 -2.69
C LEU A 89 -9.62 9.79 -3.91
N LEU A 90 -10.26 9.76 -5.08
CA LEU A 90 -9.59 9.39 -6.33
C LEU A 90 -8.48 10.40 -6.67
N ALA A 91 -8.79 11.71 -6.57
CA ALA A 91 -7.83 12.78 -6.84
C ALA A 91 -6.63 12.79 -5.87
N GLN A 92 -6.81 12.32 -4.63
CA GLN A 92 -5.71 12.22 -3.65
C GLN A 92 -4.56 11.34 -4.16
N VAL A 93 -4.83 10.28 -4.92
CA VAL A 93 -3.77 9.42 -5.47
C VAL A 93 -2.90 10.19 -6.46
N SER A 94 -3.50 11.02 -7.31
CA SER A 94 -2.75 11.92 -8.21
C SER A 94 -1.90 12.92 -7.43
N THR A 95 -2.42 13.49 -6.34
CA THR A 95 -1.64 14.37 -5.46
C THR A 95 -0.46 13.63 -4.82
N LEU A 96 -0.64 12.39 -4.37
CA LEU A 96 0.44 11.58 -3.80
C LEU A 96 1.56 11.27 -4.81
N VAL A 97 1.21 11.11 -6.09
CA VAL A 97 2.17 10.97 -7.19
C VAL A 97 2.93 12.28 -7.43
N GLN A 98 2.22 13.41 -7.49
CA GLN A 98 2.83 14.74 -7.65
C GLN A 98 3.80 15.08 -6.52
N LEU A 99 3.47 14.70 -5.28
CA LEU A 99 4.32 14.88 -4.10
C LEU A 99 5.49 13.88 -4.02
N LYS A 100 5.67 13.02 -5.03
CA LYS A 100 6.71 11.98 -5.09
C LYS A 100 6.69 11.05 -3.87
N LEU A 101 5.50 10.74 -3.35
CA LEU A 101 5.30 9.70 -2.36
C LEU A 101 4.96 8.36 -3.02
N LEU A 102 4.34 8.43 -4.21
CA LEU A 102 4.09 7.32 -5.12
C LEU A 102 4.71 7.63 -6.49
N THR A 103 5.11 6.60 -7.23
CA THR A 103 5.43 6.69 -8.66
C THR A 103 4.27 6.06 -9.43
N GLN A 104 3.87 6.71 -10.52
CA GLN A 104 2.97 6.14 -11.50
C GLN A 104 3.81 5.62 -12.67
N ASP A 105 3.59 4.37 -13.05
CA ASP A 105 4.16 3.77 -14.25
C ASP A 105 3.03 3.64 -15.29
N ASN A 106 3.24 4.30 -16.42
CA ASN A 106 2.28 4.26 -17.53
C ASN A 106 2.79 3.23 -18.52
N ASP A 107 2.27 2.01 -18.43
CA ASP A 107 2.47 1.02 -19.48
C ASP A 107 1.47 1.31 -20.63
N ASP A 108 1.90 1.10 -21.87
CA ASP A 108 1.31 1.69 -23.09
C ASP A 108 -0.07 1.12 -23.48
N CYS A 109 -0.72 0.35 -22.60
CA CYS A 109 -1.99 -0.29 -22.85
C CYS A 109 -2.84 -0.38 -21.58
N LEU A 110 -3.60 0.69 -21.31
CA LEU A 110 -4.80 0.73 -20.44
C LEU A 110 -4.65 0.45 -18.93
N SER A 111 -3.49 0.01 -18.44
CA SER A 111 -3.30 -0.34 -17.02
C SER A 111 -2.23 0.51 -16.35
N THR A 112 -2.66 1.63 -15.76
CA THR A 112 -1.80 2.43 -14.91
C THR A 112 -1.45 1.65 -13.65
N THR A 113 -0.15 1.45 -13.41
CA THR A 113 0.33 0.85 -12.16
C THR A 113 1.04 1.88 -11.31
N TYR A 114 1.04 1.64 -10.00
CA TYR A 114 1.62 2.53 -9.01
C TYR A 114 2.66 1.79 -8.20
N LYS A 115 3.65 2.52 -7.70
CA LYS A 115 4.70 2.01 -6.83
C LYS A 115 4.90 2.94 -5.65
N CYS A 116 5.05 2.35 -4.47
CA CYS A 116 5.31 3.10 -3.25
C CYS A 116 6.80 3.45 -3.14
N ILE A 117 7.12 4.73 -2.93
CA ILE A 117 8.51 5.20 -2.78
C ILE A 117 8.90 5.26 -1.29
N ILE A 118 7.92 5.43 -0.40
CA ILE A 118 8.17 5.62 1.03
C ILE A 118 8.69 4.33 1.68
N GLY A 119 9.66 4.49 2.60
CA GLY A 119 10.22 3.39 3.38
C GLY A 119 9.41 3.07 4.63
N LEU A 120 9.77 1.96 5.28
CA LEU A 120 9.11 1.46 6.49
C LEU A 120 9.11 2.48 7.64
N ASP A 121 10.19 3.25 7.82
CA ASP A 121 10.30 4.22 8.91
C ASP A 121 9.31 5.37 8.75
N PHE A 122 9.10 5.84 7.51
CA PHE A 122 8.09 6.85 7.20
C PHE A 122 6.69 6.33 7.53
N VAL A 123 6.38 5.10 7.13
CA VAL A 123 5.08 4.46 7.40
C VAL A 123 4.85 4.30 8.89
N LYS A 124 5.86 3.87 9.64
CA LYS A 124 5.80 3.77 11.11
C LYS A 124 5.60 5.12 11.79
N ALA A 125 6.14 6.20 11.23
CA ALA A 125 5.96 7.54 11.77
C ALA A 125 4.51 8.04 11.57
N ILE A 126 3.91 7.80 10.39
CA ILE A 126 2.53 8.23 10.10
C ILE A 126 1.45 7.30 10.69
N SER A 127 1.80 6.06 11.06
CA SER A 127 0.87 5.08 11.63
C SER A 127 0.70 5.20 13.15
N ARG A 128 1.50 6.05 13.82
CA ARG A 128 1.34 6.39 15.23
C ARG A 128 0.19 7.36 15.41
#